data_AF-W2GNN1-F1
#
_entry.id   AF-W2GNN1-F1
#
_cell.length_a   1.000
_cell.length_b   1.000
_cell.length_c   1.000
_cell.angle_alpha   90.00
_cell.angle_beta   90.00
_cell.angle_gamma   90.00
#
_symmetry.space_group_name_H-M   'P 1'
#
loop_
_entity.id
_entity.type
_entity.pdbx_description
1 polymer ?
#
loop_
_entity_poly.entity_id
_entity_poly.type
_entity_poly.pdbx_seq_one_letter_code
_entity_poly.pdbx_strand_id
1 'polypeptide(L)' 'MVFLTGEDMKACFNLFCCIYGIGTLGMPGNFARAGPLIAVIAMAFMAFANTYSSIAMSKAMLMAPRRSIA' A
#
# COMPACT_ATOMS: atom_id res chain seq x y z
N MET A 1 -15.33 15.67 -2.29
CA MET A 1 -14.38 16.13 -3.32
C MET A 1 -13.15 16.61 -2.57
N VAL A 2 -12.20 15.71 -2.30
CA VAL A 2 -10.93 15.65 -3.07
C VAL A 2 -10.38 17.05 -3.32
N PHE A 3 -10.21 17.82 -2.25
CA PHE A 3 -9.19 18.85 -2.25
C PHE A 3 -7.93 18.12 -1.79
N LEU A 4 -7.13 17.63 -2.75
CA LEU A 4 -5.81 17.11 -2.48
C LEU A 4 -5.01 18.31 -1.95
N THR A 5 -4.94 18.47 -0.63
CA THR A 5 -4.16 19.56 -0.06
C THR A 5 -2.69 19.29 -0.38
N GLY A 6 -1.85 20.33 -0.39
CA GLY A 6 -0.43 20.18 -0.70
C GLY A 6 0.28 19.15 0.20
N GLU A 7 -0.22 18.97 1.43
CA GLU A 7 0.25 17.94 2.37
C GLU A 7 -0.12 16.51 1.95
N ASP A 8 -1.36 16.29 1.48
CA ASP A 8 -1.81 14.98 0.99
C ASP A 8 -0.97 14.55 -0.23
N MET A 9 -0.63 15.50 -1.10
CA MET A 9 0.20 15.25 -2.28
C MET A 9 1.63 14.85 -1.89
N LYS A 10 2.21 15.47 -0.85
CA LYS A 10 3.54 15.11 -0.34
C LYS A 10 3.53 13.72 0.30
N ALA A 11 2.48 13.38 1.04
CA ALA A 11 2.29 12.04 1.61
C ALA A 11 2.14 10.98 0.50
N CYS A 12 1.32 11.23 -0.52
CA CYS A 12 1.17 10.34 -1.67
C CYS A 12 2.49 10.15 -2.44
N PHE A 13 3.27 11.22 -2.64
CA PHE A 13 4.56 11.12 -3.34
C PHE A 13 5.58 10.28 -2.57
N ASN A 14 5.64 10.42 -1.24
CA ASN A 14 6.52 9.62 -0.40
C ASN A 14 6.10 8.14 -0.42
N LEU A 15 4.80 7.86 -0.28
CA LEU A 15 4.27 6.50 -0.39
C LEU A 15 4.57 5.87 -1.76
N PHE A 16 4.38 6.62 -2.84
CA PHE A 16 4.74 6.17 -4.19
C PHE A 16 6.23 5.84 -4.28
N CYS A 17 7.10 6.74 -3.82
CA CYS A 17 8.55 6.51 -3.82
C CYS A 17 8.93 5.23 -3.05
N CYS A 18 8.33 4.98 -1.89
CA CYS A 18 8.59 3.76 -1.11
C CYS A 18 8.15 2.48 -1.83
N ILE A 19 6.97 2.50 -2.47
CA ILE A 19 6.41 1.33 -3.17
C ILE A 19 7.20 1.03 -4.45
N TYR A 20 7.50 2.06 -5.25
CA TYR A 20 8.26 1.90 -6.49
C TYR A 20 9.76 1.71 -6.26
N GLY A 21 10.30 2.18 -5.12
CA GLY A 21 11.66 1.92 -4.69
C GLY A 21 11.80 0.52 -4.09
N ILE A 22 11.72 0.41 -2.75
CA ILE A 22 11.94 -0.84 -2.01
C ILE A 22 11.04 -1.97 -2.52
N GLY A 23 9.79 -1.68 -2.83
CA GLY A 23 8.82 -2.68 -3.25
C GLY A 23 9.15 -3.37 -4.58
N THR A 24 9.86 -2.70 -5.49
CA THR A 24 10.20 -3.28 -6.81
C THR A 24 11.51 -4.07 -6.81
N LEU A 25 12.39 -3.87 -5.82
CA LEU A 25 13.69 -4.54 -5.76
C LEU A 25 13.59 -6.07 -5.69
N GLY A 26 12.56 -6.60 -5.03
CA GLY A 26 12.32 -8.06 -4.90
C GLY A 26 11.49 -8.66 -6.04
N MET A 27 10.83 -7.82 -6.83
CA MET A 27 9.93 -8.25 -7.92
C MET A 27 10.63 -9.05 -9.03
N PRO A 28 11.78 -8.62 -9.60
CA PRO A 28 12.38 -9.33 -10.73
C PRO A 28 12.87 -10.73 -10.37
N GLY A 29 13.39 -10.94 -9.15
CA GLY A 29 13.80 -12.26 -8.67
C GLY A 29 12.61 -13.21 -8.46
N ASN A 30 11.49 -12.70 -7.97
CA ASN A 30 10.27 -13.48 -7.79
C ASN A 30 9.63 -13.85 -9.13
N PHE A 31 9.62 -12.92 -10.10
CA PHE A 31 9.12 -13.15 -11.45
C PHE A 31 9.99 -14.17 -12.23
N ALA A 32 11.31 -14.16 -12.04
CA ALA A 32 12.21 -15.14 -12.66
C ALA A 32 11.97 -16.58 -12.16
N ARG A 33 11.48 -16.74 -10.92
CA ARG A 33 11.35 -18.06 -10.26
C ARG A 33 9.95 -18.67 -10.36
N ALA A 34 8.90 -17.84 -10.34
CA ALA A 34 7.50 -18.29 -10.46
C ALA A 34 6.95 -18.17 -11.89
N GLY A 35 7.62 -17.43 -12.78
CA GLY A 35 7.14 -17.10 -14.11
C GLY A 35 6.15 -15.92 -14.11
N PRO A 36 6.02 -15.20 -15.24
CA PRO A 36 5.31 -13.92 -15.31
C PRO A 36 3.81 -14.05 -15.04
N LEU A 37 3.19 -15.16 -15.44
CA LEU A 37 1.73 -15.33 -15.32
C LEU A 37 1.29 -15.49 -13.85
N ILE A 38 1.97 -16.37 -13.12
CA ILE A 38 1.65 -16.68 -11.71
C ILE A 38 2.04 -15.49 -10.82
N ALA A 39 3.17 -14.85 -11.12
CA ALA A 39 3.62 -13.68 -10.39
C ALA A 39 2.64 -12.49 -10.54
N VAL A 40 2.09 -12.23 -11.73
CA VAL A 40 1.06 -11.18 -11.93
C VAL A 40 -0.21 -11.48 -11.15
N ILE A 41 -0.70 -12.73 -11.17
CA ILE A 41 -1.91 -13.11 -10.43
C ILE A 41 -1.70 -12.97 -8.92
N ALA A 42 -0.56 -13.43 -8.41
CA ALA A 42 -0.22 -13.31 -7.00
C ALA A 42 -0.05 -11.85 -6.57
N MET A 43 0.60 -11.03 -7.39
CA MET A 43 0.77 -9.59 -7.16
C MET A 43 -0.57 -8.86 -7.15
N ALA A 44 -1.48 -9.18 -8.08
CA ALA A 44 -2.81 -8.60 -8.12
C ALA A 44 -3.61 -8.95 -6.86
N PHE A 45 -3.62 -10.22 -6.46
CA PHE A 45 -4.33 -10.65 -5.25
C PHE A 45 -3.75 -9.99 -3.99
N MET A 46 -2.42 -9.92 -3.88
CA MET A 46 -1.73 -9.26 -2.78
C MET A 46 -2.03 -7.76 -2.75
N ALA A 47 -2.08 -7.09 -3.90
CA ALA A 47 -2.43 -5.68 -3.99
C ALA A 47 -3.86 -5.43 -3.49
N PHE A 48 -4.85 -6.20 -3.95
CA PHE A 48 -6.24 -6.06 -3.49
C PHE A 48 -6.38 -6.31 -1.99
N ALA A 49 -5.74 -7.35 -1.46
CA ALA A 49 -5.76 -7.67 -0.03
C ALA A 49 -5.15 -6.54 0.82
N ASN A 50 -4.00 -6.00 0.41
CA ASN A 50 -3.33 -4.91 1.12
C ASN A 50 -4.11 -3.59 1.03
N THR A 51 -4.71 -3.27 -0.11
CA THR A 51 -5.57 -2.07 -0.24
C THR A 51 -6.79 -2.19 0.66
N TYR A 52 -7.45 -3.35 0.70
CA TYR A 52 -8.61 -3.55 1.57
C TYR A 52 -8.23 -3.45 3.05
N SER A 53 -7.11 -4.04 3.46
CA SER A 53 -6.59 -3.93 4.82
C SER A 53 -6.30 -2.47 5.19
N SER A 54 -5.67 -1.70 4.32
CA SER A 54 -5.37 -0.28 4.56
C SER A 54 -6.65 0.57 4.74
N ILE A 55 -7.71 0.25 4.01
CA ILE A 55 -9.03 0.89 4.18
C ILE A 55 -9.65 0.48 5.52
N ALA A 56 -9.60 -0.81 5.88
CA ALA A 56 -10.11 -1.31 7.16
C ALA A 56 -9.38 -0.68 8.35
N MET A 57 -8.05 -0.56 8.27
CA MET A 57 -7.21 0.10 9.28
C MET A 57 -7.53 1.59 9.38
N SER A 58 -7.71 2.27 8.25
CA SER A 58 -8.11 3.69 8.24
C SER A 58 -9.47 3.89 8.94
N LYS A 59 -10.42 2.97 8.73
CA LYS A 59 -11.71 2.98 9.44
C LYS A 59 -11.58 2.63 10.93
N ALA A 60 -10.73 1.67 11.28
CA ALA A 60 -10.46 1.30 12.67
C ALA A 60 -9.80 2.45 13.45
N MET A 61 -8.86 3.15 12.83
CA MET A 61 -8.18 4.31 13.40
C MET A 61 -9.15 5.49 13.63
N LEU A 62 -10.16 5.65 12.78
CA LEU A 62 -11.25 6.63 12.99
C LEU A 62 -12.24 6.23 14.11
N MET A 63 -12.37 4.92 14.40
CA MET A 63 -13.18 4.41 15.50
C MET A 63 -12.42 4.32 16.83
N ALA A 64 -11.10 4.46 16.83
CA ALA A 64 -10.30 4.42 18.04
C ALA A 64 -10.61 5.64 18.94
N PRO A 65 -10.90 5.44 20.24
CA PRO A 65 -11.03 6.55 21.17
C PRO A 65 -9.68 7.29 21.24
N ARG A 66 -9.70 8.63 21.20
CA ARG A 66 -8.49 9.50 21.21
C ARG A 66 -7.68 9.44 22.53
N ARG A 67 -7.76 8.36 23.32
CA ARG A 67 -7.41 8.31 24.75
C ARG A 67 -6.63 7.06 25.21
N SER A 68 -5.88 6.36 24.36
CA SER A 68 -4.95 5.30 24.81
C SER A 68 -3.48 5.63 24.58
N ILE A 69 -3.11 6.91 24.71
CA ILE A 69 -1.76 7.33 25.04
C ILE A 69 -1.83 7.92 26.46
N ALA A 70 -1.37 7.13 27.42
CA ALA A 70 -1.06 7.52 28.79
C ALA A 70 0.36 7.03 29.04
#